data_AF-A0A8S9R827-F1
#
_entry.id   AF-A0A8S9R827-F1
#
_cell.length_a   1.000
_cell.length_b   1.000
_cell.length_c   1.000
_cell.angle_alpha   90.00
_cell.angle_beta   90.00
_cell.angle_gamma   90.00
#
_symmetry.space_group_name_H-M   'P 1'
#
loop_
_entity.id
_entity.type
_entity.pdbx_description
1 polymer ?
#
loop_
_entity_poly.entity_id
_entity_poly.type
_entity_poly.pdbx_seq_one_letter_code
_entity_poly.pdbx_strand_id
1 'polypeptide(L)'
;MFWKLASLSASSPVDSILDKENYTLEELLDEEEIIQECKALNSRLIHFLRDKAQVEQLLRYVVEEPLEEDDADSKRAFKYPFVSCEIFTCEIEVILKTLVEEDKLMDLLFSFLEPSRPHSALLAGYFGKVVICLMIRKTAALMNYIKGHQNVFSQLVDLIGITSIMEVLVRLVGADDHVYPNFPDVMQYLADSDLLEMIVDKLSQSSPPEVQANAAETLCAITQNAPSALATKLSSPGFVSRIFGHATEDSHSKSGIVHSLTVCISLLDSRRSAASSYFFNSFRGQHMFESPAPVSQETIGAMLPKLGDMLMLLSVASDSKILPTTYGELRPPLGKHRLKIVEFIAVLLKSGNEAAGKELASSGTIKRILELFFEYPYNNALHHQVESVILSCLENTSETMINHILKDCNLISKILSSDKDSVLSGDNLPTVAATGKKPPRVGYVGHITRLWNKLVQLSGTSVLIKASLEENSEWKDWQSSVLQERNTVENVYRWACGQYCCFSFLIVTLYSRHAYKSNATCRRPTTLQDRTRDSDEEDRDYDVKDYKN
;
A
#
# COMPACT_ATOMS: atom_id res chain seq x y z
N MET A 1 9.39 -49.44 -29.73
CA MET A 1 9.15 -50.17 -28.48
C MET A 1 9.74 -49.31 -27.39
N PHE A 2 9.05 -48.60 -26.50
CA PHE A 2 7.68 -48.45 -25.99
C PHE A 2 7.67 -46.96 -25.59
N TRP A 3 6.96 -46.04 -26.22
CA TRP A 3 5.63 -45.57 -25.80
C TRP A 3 5.14 -44.62 -26.91
N LYS A 4 4.40 -45.15 -27.89
CA LYS A 4 3.32 -44.36 -28.47
C LYS A 4 2.18 -44.56 -27.47
N LEU A 5 1.96 -43.60 -26.58
CA LEU A 5 0.63 -43.48 -26.02
C LEU A 5 -0.27 -43.24 -27.23
N ALA A 6 -1.06 -44.25 -27.58
CA ALA A 6 -2.33 -43.97 -28.21
C ALA A 6 -2.97 -42.93 -27.29
N SER A 7 -3.27 -41.74 -27.83
CA SER A 7 -4.30 -40.90 -27.27
C SER A 7 -5.52 -41.81 -27.16
N LEU A 8 -5.71 -42.43 -26.01
CA LEU A 8 -6.97 -43.03 -25.65
C LEU A 8 -7.91 -41.85 -25.70
N SER A 9 -8.69 -41.80 -26.77
CA SER A 9 -9.89 -41.00 -26.89
C SER A 9 -10.85 -41.47 -25.81
N ALA A 10 -10.52 -41.19 -24.54
CA ALA A 10 -11.53 -41.15 -23.50
C ALA A 10 -12.52 -40.09 -23.99
N SER A 11 -13.79 -40.45 -24.16
CA SER A 11 -14.80 -39.44 -24.45
C SER A 11 -14.76 -38.43 -23.33
N SER A 12 -14.77 -37.14 -23.68
CA SER A 12 -14.86 -36.09 -22.68
C SER A 12 -16.06 -36.41 -21.77
N PRO A 13 -15.89 -36.40 -20.43
CA PRO A 13 -17.02 -36.58 -19.51
C PRO A 13 -18.13 -35.56 -19.79
N VAL A 14 -17.75 -34.33 -20.18
CA VAL A 14 -18.66 -33.28 -20.63
C VAL A 14 -19.41 -33.69 -21.89
N ASP A 15 -18.72 -34.19 -22.92
CA ASP A 15 -19.39 -34.66 -24.14
C ASP A 15 -20.37 -35.81 -23.85
N SER A 16 -20.04 -36.66 -22.89
CA SER A 16 -20.90 -37.78 -22.47
C SER A 16 -22.20 -37.29 -21.82
N ILE A 17 -22.19 -36.14 -21.16
CA ILE A 17 -23.41 -35.47 -20.66
C ILE A 17 -24.18 -34.82 -21.80
N LEU A 18 -23.46 -34.15 -22.72
CA LEU A 18 -24.07 -33.50 -23.89
C LEU A 18 -24.70 -34.50 -24.87
N ASP A 19 -24.36 -35.79 -24.77
CA ASP A 19 -24.97 -36.89 -25.53
C ASP A 19 -26.31 -37.38 -24.94
N LYS A 20 -26.67 -36.98 -23.71
CA LYS A 20 -27.97 -37.30 -23.11
C LYS A 20 -29.09 -36.55 -23.85
N GLU A 21 -30.26 -37.17 -23.97
CA GLU A 21 -31.43 -36.54 -24.60
C GLU A 21 -31.90 -35.28 -23.84
N ASN A 22 -31.79 -35.29 -22.51
CA ASN A 22 -32.06 -34.14 -21.65
C ASN A 22 -30.92 -34.05 -20.62
N TYR A 23 -30.29 -32.89 -20.54
CA TYR A 23 -29.31 -32.54 -19.51
C TYR A 23 -29.56 -31.10 -19.05
N THR A 24 -29.10 -30.78 -17.85
CA THR A 24 -29.23 -29.46 -17.24
C THR A 24 -27.90 -28.73 -17.24
N LEU A 25 -27.94 -27.41 -17.02
CA LEU A 25 -26.71 -26.64 -16.80
C LEU A 25 -25.98 -27.14 -15.56
N GLU A 26 -26.73 -27.46 -14.51
CA GLU A 26 -26.21 -27.90 -13.21
C GLU A 26 -25.46 -29.23 -13.32
N GLU A 27 -25.93 -30.16 -14.15
CA GLU A 27 -25.18 -31.39 -14.48
C GLU A 27 -23.81 -31.09 -15.09
N LEU A 28 -23.73 -30.09 -15.98
CA LEU A 28 -22.45 -29.67 -16.57
C LEU A 28 -21.57 -28.94 -15.55
N LEU A 29 -22.15 -28.02 -14.76
CA LEU A 29 -21.42 -27.32 -13.69
C LEU A 29 -20.93 -28.25 -12.59
N ASP A 30 -21.51 -29.45 -12.48
CA ASP A 30 -21.07 -30.46 -11.55
C ASP A 30 -19.82 -31.21 -11.99
N GLU A 31 -19.47 -31.17 -13.27
CA GLU A 31 -18.26 -31.80 -13.81
C GLU A 31 -16.98 -31.05 -13.45
N GLU A 32 -15.97 -31.79 -12.98
CA GLU A 32 -14.70 -31.21 -12.55
C GLU A 32 -13.89 -30.61 -13.72
N GLU A 33 -14.06 -31.17 -14.93
CA GLU A 33 -13.32 -30.78 -16.12
C GLU A 33 -14.00 -29.63 -16.91
N ILE A 34 -15.19 -29.14 -16.52
CA ILE A 34 -15.94 -28.14 -17.30
C ILE A 34 -15.12 -26.87 -17.60
N ILE A 35 -14.35 -26.37 -16.63
CA ILE A 35 -13.51 -25.19 -16.81
C ILE A 35 -12.35 -25.49 -17.79
N GLN A 36 -11.78 -26.70 -17.71
CA GLN A 36 -10.71 -27.11 -18.62
C GLN A 36 -11.23 -27.28 -20.05
N GLU A 37 -12.42 -27.86 -20.23
CA GLU A 37 -13.11 -28.00 -21.53
C GLU A 37 -13.47 -26.63 -22.13
N CYS A 38 -13.89 -25.67 -21.30
CA CYS A 38 -14.08 -24.28 -21.71
C CYS A 38 -12.77 -23.67 -22.23
N LYS A 39 -11.66 -23.83 -21.49
CA LYS A 39 -10.32 -23.34 -21.89
C LYS A 39 -9.77 -24.06 -23.12
N ALA A 40 -10.13 -25.33 -23.30
CA ALA A 40 -9.81 -26.13 -24.48
C ALA A 40 -10.69 -25.78 -25.69
N LEU A 41 -11.63 -24.84 -25.54
CA LEU A 41 -12.56 -24.39 -26.58
C LEU A 41 -13.42 -25.52 -27.14
N ASN A 42 -13.95 -26.39 -26.27
CA ASN A 42 -14.89 -27.44 -26.68
C ASN A 42 -16.13 -26.80 -27.36
N SER A 43 -16.24 -27.04 -28.67
CA SER A 43 -17.26 -26.39 -29.50
C SER A 43 -18.70 -26.76 -29.12
N ARG A 44 -18.96 -27.99 -28.65
CA ARG A 44 -20.30 -28.43 -28.24
C ARG A 44 -20.71 -27.73 -26.94
N LEU A 45 -19.81 -27.73 -25.96
CA LEU A 45 -20.00 -27.04 -24.69
C LEU A 45 -20.22 -25.54 -24.89
N ILE A 46 -19.38 -24.88 -25.69
CA ILE A 46 -19.51 -23.44 -25.99
C ILE A 46 -20.82 -23.14 -26.72
N HIS A 47 -21.25 -24.00 -27.65
CA HIS A 47 -22.52 -23.83 -28.35
C HIS A 47 -23.71 -23.88 -27.40
N PHE A 48 -23.66 -24.71 -26.35
CA PHE A 48 -24.69 -24.75 -25.31
C PHE A 48 -24.60 -23.51 -24.39
N LEU A 49 -23.41 -23.21 -23.85
CA LEU A 49 -23.21 -22.14 -22.87
C LEU A 49 -23.45 -20.73 -23.43
N ARG A 50 -23.33 -20.53 -24.74
CA ARG A 50 -23.57 -19.21 -25.37
C ARG A 50 -25.05 -18.83 -25.42
N ASP A 51 -25.97 -19.77 -25.20
CA ASP A 51 -27.40 -19.51 -25.28
C ASP A 51 -27.84 -18.59 -24.14
N LYS A 52 -28.75 -17.65 -24.45
CA LYS A 52 -29.17 -16.59 -23.51
C LYS A 52 -29.61 -17.12 -22.15
N ALA A 53 -30.39 -18.19 -22.13
CA ALA A 53 -30.88 -18.78 -20.88
C ALA A 53 -29.73 -19.31 -20.00
N GLN A 54 -28.68 -19.86 -20.60
CA GLN A 54 -27.52 -20.36 -19.88
C GLN A 54 -26.68 -19.20 -19.33
N VAL A 55 -26.43 -18.18 -20.15
CA VAL A 55 -25.73 -16.97 -19.70
C VAL A 55 -26.48 -16.28 -18.56
N GLU A 56 -27.81 -16.17 -18.66
CA GLU A 56 -28.64 -15.62 -17.58
C GLU A 56 -28.49 -16.43 -16.28
N GLN A 57 -28.58 -17.76 -16.35
CA GLN A 57 -28.46 -18.62 -15.17
C GLN A 57 -27.06 -18.55 -14.53
N LEU A 58 -26.00 -18.53 -15.36
CA LEU A 58 -24.62 -18.31 -14.90
C LEU A 58 -24.47 -16.95 -14.19
N LEU A 59 -25.11 -15.88 -14.69
CA LEU A 59 -25.10 -14.58 -14.02
C LEU A 59 -25.84 -14.63 -12.68
N ARG A 60 -27.01 -15.27 -12.60
CA ARG A 60 -27.73 -15.46 -11.34
C ARG A 60 -26.85 -16.14 -10.30
N TYR A 61 -26.07 -17.14 -10.70
CA TYR A 61 -25.08 -17.76 -9.82
C TYR A 61 -24.03 -16.79 -9.28
N VAL A 62 -23.64 -15.79 -10.08
CA VAL A 62 -22.64 -14.78 -9.71
C VAL A 62 -23.20 -13.66 -8.83
N VAL A 63 -24.46 -13.23 -9.03
CA VAL A 63 -24.99 -11.99 -8.42
C VAL A 63 -26.15 -12.17 -7.45
N GLU A 64 -26.79 -13.33 -7.42
CA GLU A 64 -27.91 -13.61 -6.51
C GLU A 64 -27.46 -14.51 -5.36
N GLU A 65 -27.68 -14.05 -4.12
CA GLU A 65 -27.46 -14.85 -2.92
C GLU A 65 -28.37 -16.09 -2.91
N PRO A 66 -27.90 -17.22 -2.37
CA PRO A 66 -28.74 -18.40 -2.12
C PRO A 66 -29.88 -18.05 -1.15
N LEU A 67 -31.02 -18.73 -1.29
CA LEU A 67 -32.14 -18.56 -0.35
C LEU A 67 -31.85 -19.41 0.89
N GLU A 68 -31.93 -18.83 2.09
CA GLU A 68 -31.51 -19.47 3.35
C GLU A 68 -32.32 -20.73 3.76
N GLU A 69 -33.34 -21.16 3.00
CA GLU A 69 -34.33 -22.16 3.44
C GLU A 69 -34.14 -23.60 2.94
N ASP A 70 -33.13 -23.93 2.11
CA ASP A 70 -32.91 -25.31 1.64
C ASP A 70 -31.52 -25.88 1.99
N ASP A 71 -31.47 -26.99 2.74
CA ASP A 71 -30.25 -27.74 3.11
C ASP A 71 -29.49 -28.31 1.87
N ALA A 72 -30.10 -28.23 0.68
CA ALA A 72 -29.51 -28.61 -0.62
C ALA A 72 -28.59 -27.53 -1.23
N ASP A 73 -28.51 -26.33 -0.64
CA ASP A 73 -27.91 -25.13 -1.25
C ASP A 73 -26.38 -24.98 -1.07
N SER A 74 -25.66 -25.98 -0.54
CA SER A 74 -24.19 -25.86 -0.36
C SER A 74 -23.45 -25.67 -1.69
N LYS A 75 -23.92 -26.33 -2.76
CA LYS A 75 -23.37 -26.16 -4.11
C LYS A 75 -23.70 -24.78 -4.69
N ARG A 76 -24.92 -24.29 -4.46
CA ARG A 76 -25.36 -22.95 -4.90
C ARG A 76 -24.63 -21.83 -4.16
N ALA A 77 -24.26 -22.06 -2.90
CA ALA A 77 -23.51 -21.12 -2.08
C ALA A 77 -22.04 -20.99 -2.52
N PHE A 78 -21.41 -22.08 -2.97
CA PHE A 78 -19.95 -22.09 -3.23
C PHE A 78 -19.55 -22.57 -4.62
N LYS A 79 -20.03 -23.74 -5.07
CA LYS A 79 -19.58 -24.39 -6.33
C LYS A 79 -20.09 -23.64 -7.56
N TYR A 80 -21.39 -23.42 -7.68
CA TYR A 80 -21.97 -22.82 -8.89
C TYR A 80 -21.55 -21.36 -9.10
N PRO A 81 -21.47 -20.49 -8.08
CA PRO A 81 -20.91 -19.14 -8.25
C PRO A 81 -19.46 -19.17 -8.72
N PHE A 82 -18.63 -20.06 -8.14
CA PHE A 82 -17.23 -20.24 -8.52
C PHE A 82 -17.11 -20.66 -9.99
N VAL A 83 -17.74 -21.77 -10.38
CA VAL A 83 -17.64 -22.31 -11.74
C VAL A 83 -18.20 -21.32 -12.77
N SER A 84 -19.33 -20.66 -12.45
CA SER A 84 -19.93 -19.67 -13.36
C SER A 84 -19.03 -18.46 -13.57
N CYS A 85 -18.42 -17.93 -12.50
CA CYS A 85 -17.42 -16.88 -12.60
C CYS A 85 -16.23 -17.34 -13.45
N GLU A 86 -15.72 -18.55 -13.22
CA GLU A 86 -14.56 -19.06 -13.96
C GLU A 86 -14.86 -19.24 -15.45
N ILE A 87 -16.07 -19.67 -15.82
CA ILE A 87 -16.54 -19.73 -17.22
C ILE A 87 -16.49 -18.36 -17.89
N PHE A 88 -17.02 -17.31 -17.25
CA PHE A 88 -16.92 -15.93 -17.80
C PHE A 88 -15.47 -15.46 -17.91
N THR A 89 -14.61 -15.81 -16.96
CA THR A 89 -13.18 -15.45 -17.00
C THR A 89 -12.32 -16.34 -17.89
N CYS A 90 -12.89 -17.36 -18.56
CA CYS A 90 -12.22 -18.07 -19.65
C CYS A 90 -12.08 -17.19 -20.91
N GLU A 91 -12.66 -15.98 -20.92
CA GLU A 91 -12.58 -14.99 -22.00
C GLU A 91 -13.12 -15.47 -23.35
N ILE A 92 -14.06 -16.42 -23.32
CA ILE A 92 -14.67 -17.00 -24.53
C ILE A 92 -15.56 -15.95 -25.22
N GLU A 93 -15.13 -15.51 -26.40
CA GLU A 93 -15.70 -14.34 -27.08
C GLU A 93 -17.21 -14.43 -27.31
N VAL A 94 -17.72 -15.60 -27.69
CA VAL A 94 -19.13 -15.80 -28.03
C VAL A 94 -20.03 -15.70 -26.79
N ILE A 95 -19.58 -16.22 -25.65
CA ILE A 95 -20.31 -16.13 -24.38
C ILE A 95 -20.35 -14.68 -23.89
N LEU A 96 -19.19 -14.00 -23.91
CA LEU A 96 -19.10 -12.59 -23.54
C LEU A 96 -19.90 -11.70 -24.48
N LYS A 97 -20.00 -12.06 -25.77
CA LYS A 97 -20.84 -11.35 -26.75
C LYS A 97 -22.33 -11.45 -26.37
N THR A 98 -22.83 -12.65 -26.06
CA THR A 98 -24.21 -12.82 -25.58
C THR A 98 -24.49 -11.97 -24.35
N LEU A 99 -23.56 -11.93 -23.38
CA LEU A 99 -23.70 -11.13 -22.16
C LEU A 99 -23.85 -9.62 -22.47
N VAL A 100 -23.00 -9.05 -23.33
CA VAL A 100 -22.97 -7.60 -23.54
C VAL A 100 -23.93 -7.08 -24.61
N GLU A 101 -24.48 -7.93 -25.48
CA GLU A 101 -25.46 -7.54 -26.51
C GLU A 101 -26.91 -7.54 -25.99
N GLU A 102 -27.15 -8.14 -24.83
CA GLU A 102 -28.48 -8.23 -24.21
C GLU A 102 -28.56 -7.29 -23.00
N ASP A 103 -29.27 -6.16 -23.14
CA ASP A 103 -29.42 -5.16 -22.07
C ASP A 103 -29.90 -5.79 -20.75
N LYS A 104 -30.84 -6.73 -20.82
CA LYS A 104 -31.37 -7.43 -19.63
C LYS A 104 -30.32 -8.24 -18.87
N LEU A 105 -29.31 -8.78 -19.56
CA LEU A 105 -28.23 -9.52 -18.91
C LEU A 105 -27.23 -8.57 -18.24
N MET A 106 -26.94 -7.44 -18.89
CA MET A 106 -26.16 -6.37 -18.28
C MET A 106 -26.87 -5.77 -17.06
N ASP A 107 -28.19 -5.54 -17.15
CA ASP A 107 -29.02 -5.11 -16.02
C ASP A 107 -29.00 -6.12 -14.89
N LEU A 108 -29.08 -7.42 -15.19
CA LEU A 108 -28.96 -8.47 -14.18
C LEU A 108 -27.58 -8.45 -13.51
N LEU A 109 -26.50 -8.35 -14.28
CA LEU A 109 -25.13 -8.27 -13.73
C LEU A 109 -24.99 -7.06 -12.80
N PHE A 110 -25.41 -5.87 -13.24
CA PHE A 110 -25.28 -4.63 -12.48
C PHE A 110 -26.33 -4.47 -11.38
N SER A 111 -27.40 -5.28 -11.38
CA SER A 111 -28.35 -5.34 -10.26
C SER A 111 -27.68 -5.70 -8.94
N PHE A 112 -26.52 -6.38 -8.98
CA PHE A 112 -25.68 -6.64 -7.80
C PHE A 112 -25.39 -5.38 -6.99
N LEU A 113 -25.30 -4.22 -7.63
CA LEU A 113 -24.96 -2.94 -6.99
C LEU A 113 -26.17 -2.22 -6.37
N GLU A 114 -27.37 -2.78 -6.48
CA GLU A 114 -28.59 -2.17 -5.94
C GLU A 114 -28.55 -2.11 -4.41
N PRO A 115 -28.81 -0.94 -3.77
CA PRO A 115 -28.75 -0.81 -2.31
C PRO A 115 -29.71 -1.72 -1.54
N SER A 116 -30.78 -2.20 -2.20
CA SER A 116 -31.75 -3.13 -1.61
C SER A 116 -31.25 -4.57 -1.52
N ARG A 117 -30.10 -4.89 -2.12
CA ARG A 117 -29.56 -6.25 -2.15
C ARG A 117 -28.53 -6.50 -1.05
N PRO A 118 -28.39 -7.74 -0.58
CA PRO A 118 -27.23 -8.17 0.19
C PRO A 118 -25.98 -8.17 -0.69
N HIS A 119 -24.84 -7.83 -0.09
CA HIS A 119 -23.54 -7.78 -0.78
C HIS A 119 -22.52 -8.65 -0.02
N SER A 120 -22.58 -9.98 -0.17
CA SER A 120 -21.55 -10.83 0.42
C SER A 120 -20.17 -10.56 -0.22
N ALA A 121 -19.12 -10.68 0.59
CA ALA A 121 -17.75 -10.52 0.09
C ALA A 121 -17.41 -11.55 -1.00
N LEU A 122 -18.00 -12.75 -0.93
CA LEU A 122 -17.82 -13.83 -1.91
C LEU A 122 -18.38 -13.44 -3.28
N LEU A 123 -19.67 -13.08 -3.35
CA LEU A 123 -20.31 -12.71 -4.62
C LEU A 123 -19.75 -11.39 -5.15
N ALA A 124 -19.39 -10.43 -4.29
CA ALA A 124 -18.68 -9.23 -4.72
C ALA A 124 -17.36 -9.55 -5.42
N GLY A 125 -16.63 -10.57 -4.97
CA GLY A 125 -15.44 -11.09 -5.65
C GLY A 125 -15.73 -11.64 -7.04
N TYR A 126 -16.78 -12.44 -7.19
CA TYR A 126 -17.18 -12.99 -8.50
C TYR A 126 -17.72 -11.92 -9.45
N PHE A 127 -18.60 -11.05 -8.98
CA PHE A 127 -19.06 -9.86 -9.71
C PHE A 127 -17.85 -9.04 -10.19
N GLY A 128 -16.92 -8.72 -9.29
CA GLY A 128 -15.73 -7.94 -9.61
C GLY A 128 -14.87 -8.60 -10.70
N LYS A 129 -14.63 -9.91 -10.60
CA LYS A 129 -13.92 -10.69 -11.63
C LYS A 129 -14.60 -10.62 -13.00
N VAL A 130 -15.92 -10.80 -13.07
CA VAL A 130 -16.68 -10.74 -14.33
C VAL A 130 -16.62 -9.33 -14.92
N VAL A 131 -16.83 -8.29 -14.11
CA VAL A 131 -16.76 -6.90 -14.59
C VAL A 131 -15.35 -6.53 -15.05
N ILE A 132 -14.30 -6.94 -14.33
CA ILE A 132 -12.90 -6.73 -14.76
C ILE A 132 -12.62 -7.47 -16.07
N CYS A 133 -13.13 -8.70 -16.25
CA CYS A 133 -13.05 -9.42 -17.52
C CYS A 133 -13.71 -8.61 -18.65
N LEU A 134 -14.90 -8.06 -18.44
CA LEU A 134 -15.58 -7.19 -19.40
C LEU A 134 -14.80 -5.89 -19.68
N MET A 135 -14.18 -5.28 -18.67
CA MET A 135 -13.33 -4.10 -18.85
C MET A 135 -12.16 -4.38 -19.80
N ILE A 136 -11.58 -5.58 -19.75
CA ILE A 136 -10.43 -5.97 -20.57
C ILE A 136 -10.88 -6.45 -21.96
N ARG A 137 -11.93 -7.27 -22.03
CA ARG A 137 -12.31 -8.00 -23.26
C ARG A 137 -13.43 -7.35 -24.05
N LYS A 138 -14.28 -6.54 -23.41
CA LYS A 138 -15.48 -5.90 -23.97
C LYS A 138 -15.62 -4.44 -23.53
N THR A 139 -14.51 -3.72 -23.40
CA THR A 139 -14.46 -2.34 -22.89
C THR A 139 -15.50 -1.42 -23.51
N ALA A 140 -15.60 -1.39 -24.84
CA ALA A 140 -16.51 -0.47 -25.53
C ALA A 140 -17.98 -0.73 -25.18
N ALA A 141 -18.40 -2.00 -25.11
CA ALA A 141 -19.77 -2.36 -24.75
C ALA A 141 -20.07 -2.02 -23.28
N LEU A 142 -19.13 -2.35 -22.38
CA LEU A 142 -19.24 -2.01 -20.96
C LEU A 142 -19.34 -0.50 -20.74
N MET A 143 -18.47 0.29 -21.38
CA MET A 143 -18.48 1.74 -21.23
C MET A 143 -19.72 2.39 -21.84
N ASN A 144 -20.25 1.86 -22.93
CA ASN A 144 -21.52 2.31 -23.49
C ASN A 144 -22.68 2.03 -22.53
N TYR A 145 -22.71 0.86 -21.89
CA TYR A 145 -23.69 0.54 -20.86
C TYR A 145 -23.60 1.51 -19.67
N ILE A 146 -22.40 1.73 -19.13
CA ILE A 146 -22.17 2.66 -18.00
C ILE A 146 -22.59 4.09 -18.36
N LYS A 147 -22.34 4.55 -19.59
CA LYS A 147 -22.79 5.86 -20.07
C LYS A 147 -24.32 6.00 -20.09
N GLY A 148 -25.03 4.90 -20.34
CA GLY A 148 -26.50 4.84 -20.24
C GLY A 148 -27.02 4.79 -18.80
N HIS A 149 -26.19 4.36 -17.85
CA HIS A 149 -26.58 4.07 -16.46
C HIS A 149 -25.70 4.85 -15.47
N GLN A 150 -25.99 6.14 -15.33
CA GLN A 150 -25.18 7.08 -14.54
C GLN A 150 -25.09 6.73 -13.05
N ASN A 151 -26.05 5.96 -12.52
CA ASN A 151 -26.06 5.49 -11.13
C ASN A 151 -24.99 4.44 -10.82
N VAL A 152 -24.42 3.76 -11.83
CA VAL A 152 -23.42 2.70 -11.62
C VAL A 152 -22.21 3.24 -10.85
N PHE A 153 -21.74 4.45 -11.16
CA PHE A 153 -20.62 5.06 -10.43
C PHE A 153 -20.97 5.33 -8.97
N SER A 154 -22.14 5.92 -8.70
CA SER A 154 -22.57 6.15 -7.32
C SER A 154 -22.68 4.85 -6.52
N GLN A 155 -23.22 3.79 -7.13
CA GLN A 155 -23.39 2.52 -6.44
C GLN A 155 -22.06 1.80 -6.19
N LEU A 156 -21.13 1.81 -7.16
CA LEU A 156 -19.76 1.31 -6.95
C LEU A 156 -19.06 2.06 -5.81
N VAL A 157 -19.19 3.38 -5.77
CA VAL A 157 -18.58 4.21 -4.73
C VAL A 157 -19.26 4.02 -3.37
N ASP A 158 -20.57 3.80 -3.33
CA ASP A 158 -21.28 3.48 -2.08
C ASP A 158 -20.85 2.14 -1.49
N LEU A 159 -20.47 1.19 -2.33
CA LEU A 159 -19.98 -0.13 -1.96
C LEU A 159 -18.44 -0.21 -1.88
N ILE A 160 -17.73 0.92 -1.97
CA ILE A 160 -16.25 0.95 -1.98
C ILE A 160 -15.61 0.32 -0.73
N GLY A 161 -16.38 0.18 0.37
CA GLY A 161 -15.94 -0.55 1.56
C GLY A 161 -15.64 -2.03 1.30
N ILE A 162 -16.21 -2.63 0.25
CA ILE A 162 -15.92 -4.01 -0.14
C ILE A 162 -14.68 -4.03 -1.05
N THR A 163 -13.62 -4.71 -0.63
CA THR A 163 -12.33 -4.76 -1.36
C THR A 163 -12.49 -5.09 -2.84
N SER A 164 -13.29 -6.10 -3.19
CA SER A 164 -13.52 -6.49 -4.58
C SER A 164 -14.15 -5.38 -5.43
N ILE A 165 -15.00 -4.53 -4.84
CA ILE A 165 -15.61 -3.38 -5.54
C ILE A 165 -14.59 -2.24 -5.66
N MET A 166 -13.76 -2.02 -4.64
CA MET A 166 -12.63 -1.10 -4.75
C MET A 166 -11.66 -1.55 -5.86
N GLU A 167 -11.37 -2.85 -6.01
CA GLU A 167 -10.52 -3.36 -7.10
C GLU A 167 -11.11 -3.07 -8.49
N VAL A 168 -12.42 -3.19 -8.65
CA VAL A 168 -13.14 -2.78 -9.87
C VAL A 168 -12.92 -1.28 -10.14
N LEU A 169 -13.07 -0.42 -9.13
CA LEU A 169 -12.84 1.02 -9.24
C LEU A 169 -11.37 1.33 -9.57
N VAL A 170 -10.41 0.73 -8.88
CA VAL A 170 -8.97 0.86 -9.15
C VAL A 170 -8.65 0.45 -10.58
N ARG A 171 -9.25 -0.64 -11.09
CA ARG A 171 -9.06 -1.10 -12.47
C ARG A 171 -9.64 -0.11 -13.47
N LEU A 172 -10.79 0.48 -13.16
CA LEU A 172 -11.48 1.47 -14.00
C LEU A 172 -10.69 2.78 -14.10
N VAL A 173 -10.17 3.30 -12.98
CA VAL A 173 -9.49 4.62 -12.92
C VAL A 173 -7.97 4.54 -13.14
N GLY A 174 -7.36 3.39 -12.86
CA GLY A 174 -5.92 3.15 -12.93
C GLY A 174 -5.47 2.43 -14.21
N ALA A 175 -6.36 2.23 -15.17
CA ALA A 175 -6.04 1.68 -16.47
C ALA A 175 -5.24 2.71 -17.31
N ASP A 176 -4.13 2.25 -17.89
CA ASP A 176 -3.37 3.01 -18.87
C ASP A 176 -4.15 3.09 -20.20
N ASP A 177 -3.89 4.09 -21.03
CA ASP A 177 -4.48 4.25 -22.36
C ASP A 177 -4.22 2.99 -23.23
N HIS A 178 -3.14 2.26 -22.96
CA HIS A 178 -2.83 0.97 -23.59
C HIS A 178 -3.74 -0.19 -23.18
N VAL A 179 -4.45 -0.09 -22.06
CA VAL A 179 -5.45 -1.08 -21.62
C VAL A 179 -6.75 -0.95 -22.41
N TYR A 180 -7.04 0.25 -22.96
CA TYR A 180 -8.25 0.54 -23.72
C TYR A 180 -7.95 1.01 -25.15
N PRO A 181 -7.25 0.20 -25.97
CA PRO A 181 -6.77 0.60 -27.30
C PRO A 181 -7.88 1.05 -28.27
N ASN A 182 -9.15 0.70 -27.98
CA ASN A 182 -10.30 0.95 -28.85
C ASN A 182 -11.27 2.02 -28.32
N PHE A 183 -10.96 2.71 -27.21
CA PHE A 183 -11.86 3.72 -26.65
C PHE A 183 -11.07 4.89 -26.03
N PRO A 184 -10.49 5.77 -26.87
CA PRO A 184 -9.51 6.79 -26.44
C PRO A 184 -10.06 7.88 -25.49
N ASP A 185 -11.36 7.87 -25.17
CA ASP A 185 -12.00 8.89 -24.34
C ASP A 185 -12.54 8.36 -22.98
N VAL A 186 -12.21 7.13 -22.57
CA VAL A 186 -12.68 6.60 -21.26
C VAL A 186 -12.19 7.51 -20.13
N MET A 187 -10.88 7.81 -20.10
CA MET A 187 -10.28 8.61 -19.02
C MET A 187 -10.81 10.04 -19.00
N GLN A 188 -11.07 10.62 -20.17
CA GLN A 188 -11.69 11.95 -20.26
C GLN A 188 -13.14 11.92 -19.75
N TYR A 189 -13.93 10.92 -20.15
CA TYR A 189 -15.30 10.75 -19.67
C TYR A 189 -15.36 10.56 -18.14
N LEU A 190 -14.46 9.74 -17.58
CA LEU A 190 -14.36 9.57 -16.14
C LEU A 190 -13.99 10.89 -15.43
N ALA A 191 -13.08 11.67 -16.02
CA ALA A 191 -12.70 12.98 -15.48
C ALA A 191 -13.84 14.01 -15.56
N ASP A 192 -14.66 13.97 -16.61
CA ASP A 192 -15.82 14.87 -16.77
C ASP A 192 -17.00 14.47 -15.88
N SER A 193 -17.02 13.25 -15.37
CA SER A 193 -18.03 12.77 -14.40
C SER A 193 -17.74 13.22 -12.96
N ASP A 194 -18.73 13.05 -12.08
CA ASP A 194 -18.61 13.30 -10.64
C ASP A 194 -17.91 12.16 -9.87
N LEU A 195 -17.35 11.16 -10.56
CA LEU A 195 -16.72 9.99 -9.93
C LEU A 195 -15.61 10.38 -8.94
N LEU A 196 -14.77 11.35 -9.32
CA LEU A 196 -13.65 11.77 -8.49
C LEU A 196 -14.13 12.47 -7.22
N GLU A 197 -15.13 13.34 -7.35
CA GLU A 197 -15.81 14.03 -6.26
C GLU A 197 -16.40 13.02 -5.27
N MET A 198 -17.13 12.01 -5.77
CA MET A 198 -17.72 10.96 -4.95
C MET A 198 -16.67 10.14 -4.18
N ILE A 199 -15.53 9.78 -4.81
CA ILE A 199 -14.47 9.02 -4.13
C ILE A 199 -13.78 9.88 -3.06
N VAL A 200 -13.52 11.15 -3.33
CA VAL A 200 -12.90 12.06 -2.36
C VAL A 200 -13.79 12.27 -1.14
N ASP A 201 -15.11 12.32 -1.31
CA ASP A 201 -16.05 12.42 -0.20
C ASP A 201 -16.02 11.22 0.76
N LYS A 202 -15.59 10.05 0.30
CA LYS A 202 -15.41 8.86 1.14
C LYS A 202 -14.19 8.96 2.07
N LEU A 203 -13.34 9.98 1.92
CA LEU A 203 -12.28 10.30 2.90
C LEU A 203 -12.80 11.06 4.13
N SER A 204 -14.06 11.54 4.09
CA SER A 204 -14.68 12.27 5.19
C SER A 204 -14.68 11.47 6.50
N GLN A 205 -14.70 12.18 7.63
CA GLN A 205 -14.68 11.56 8.96
C GLN A 205 -15.93 10.72 9.26
N SER A 206 -17.04 10.97 8.57
CA SER A 206 -18.28 10.19 8.65
C SER A 206 -18.14 8.78 8.08
N SER A 207 -17.14 8.54 7.24
CA SER A 207 -16.94 7.25 6.61
C SER A 207 -16.21 6.27 7.54
N PRO A 208 -16.56 4.97 7.51
CA PRO A 208 -15.82 3.93 8.21
C PRO A 208 -14.33 3.86 7.80
N PRO A 209 -13.43 3.39 8.68
CA PRO A 209 -12.00 3.29 8.37
C PRO A 209 -11.68 2.48 7.10
N GLU A 210 -12.40 1.39 6.86
CA GLU A 210 -12.24 0.55 5.66
C GLU A 210 -12.62 1.29 4.38
N VAL A 211 -13.72 2.05 4.41
CA VAL A 211 -14.16 2.92 3.30
C VAL A 211 -13.11 4.00 3.01
N GLN A 212 -12.56 4.64 4.04
CA GLN A 212 -11.50 5.64 3.88
C GLN A 212 -10.22 5.04 3.30
N ALA A 213 -9.86 3.82 3.74
CA ALA A 213 -8.70 3.10 3.24
C ALA A 213 -8.83 2.78 1.74
N ASN A 214 -9.96 2.20 1.36
CA ASN A 214 -10.26 1.81 -0.03
C ASN A 214 -10.40 3.02 -0.95
N ALA A 215 -11.00 4.12 -0.47
CA ALA A 215 -11.04 5.39 -1.20
C ALA A 215 -9.65 5.97 -1.43
N ALA A 216 -8.78 5.99 -0.40
CA ALA A 216 -7.41 6.45 -0.55
C ALA A 216 -6.60 5.56 -1.50
N GLU A 217 -6.78 4.24 -1.47
CA GLU A 217 -6.14 3.32 -2.42
C GLU A 217 -6.57 3.61 -3.86
N THR A 218 -7.87 3.83 -4.09
CA THR A 218 -8.40 4.21 -5.41
C THR A 218 -7.81 5.54 -5.91
N LEU A 219 -7.73 6.56 -5.05
CA LEU A 219 -7.13 7.86 -5.39
C LEU A 219 -5.62 7.75 -5.65
N CYS A 220 -4.91 6.91 -4.88
CA CYS A 220 -3.49 6.62 -5.11
C CYS A 220 -3.24 5.86 -6.41
N ALA A 221 -4.20 5.05 -6.90
CA ALA A 221 -4.08 4.43 -8.21
C ALA A 221 -4.15 5.48 -9.33
N ILE A 222 -4.97 6.52 -9.17
CA ILE A 222 -5.09 7.65 -10.12
C ILE A 222 -3.77 8.42 -10.21
N THR A 223 -3.17 8.79 -9.07
CA THR A 223 -1.90 9.53 -9.02
C THR A 223 -0.72 8.74 -9.62
N GLN A 224 -0.75 7.41 -9.52
CA GLN A 224 0.25 6.50 -10.11
C GLN A 224 0.08 6.30 -11.63
N ASN A 225 -1.03 6.75 -12.19
CA ASN A 225 -1.32 6.72 -13.63
C ASN A 225 -1.14 8.09 -14.29
N ALA A 226 -0.24 8.92 -13.74
CA ALA A 226 0.12 10.21 -14.34
C ALA A 226 1.11 10.03 -15.50
N PRO A 227 0.96 10.78 -16.62
CA PRO A 227 -0.06 11.80 -16.86
C PRO A 227 -1.39 11.21 -17.36
N SER A 228 -2.51 11.55 -16.71
CA SER A 228 -3.88 11.24 -17.18
C SER A 228 -4.84 12.38 -16.85
N ALA A 229 -6.00 12.42 -17.53
CA ALA A 229 -7.04 13.44 -17.28
C ALA A 229 -7.49 13.43 -15.81
N LEU A 230 -7.70 12.24 -15.23
CA LEU A 230 -8.05 12.06 -13.82
C LEU A 230 -6.93 12.51 -12.88
N ALA A 231 -5.67 12.15 -13.15
CA ALA A 231 -4.54 12.59 -12.33
C ALA A 231 -4.36 14.11 -12.36
N THR A 232 -4.63 14.73 -13.51
CA THR A 232 -4.59 16.19 -13.68
C THR A 232 -5.72 16.87 -12.90
N LYS A 233 -6.97 16.36 -12.99
CA LYS A 233 -8.11 16.86 -12.20
C LYS A 233 -7.86 16.71 -10.69
N LEU A 234 -7.35 15.56 -10.26
CA LEU A 234 -7.04 15.27 -8.85
C LEU A 234 -5.93 16.17 -8.29
N SER A 235 -4.94 16.53 -9.11
CA SER A 235 -3.83 17.41 -8.71
C SER A 235 -4.22 18.90 -8.68
N SER A 236 -5.44 19.24 -9.10
CA SER A 236 -5.92 20.63 -9.10
C SER A 236 -6.08 21.19 -7.69
N PRO A 237 -5.90 22.52 -7.49
CA PRO A 237 -5.97 23.13 -6.15
C PRO A 237 -7.26 22.84 -5.38
N GLY A 238 -8.41 22.76 -6.06
CA GLY A 238 -9.70 22.48 -5.43
C GLY A 238 -9.76 21.10 -4.79
N PHE A 239 -9.35 20.06 -5.53
CA PHE A 239 -9.30 18.69 -5.02
C PHE A 239 -8.26 18.52 -3.93
N VAL A 240 -7.07 19.08 -4.13
CA VAL A 240 -5.98 18.99 -3.16
C VAL A 240 -6.36 19.65 -1.84
N SER A 241 -6.97 20.83 -1.89
CA SER A 241 -7.45 21.54 -0.69
C SER A 241 -8.54 20.74 0.04
N ARG A 242 -9.46 20.09 -0.71
CA ARG A 242 -10.51 19.23 -0.15
C ARG A 242 -9.94 17.99 0.54
N ILE A 243 -9.04 17.26 -0.13
CA ILE A 243 -8.38 16.05 0.42
C ILE A 243 -7.56 16.41 1.66
N PHE A 244 -6.76 17.48 1.59
CA PHE A 244 -6.00 17.95 2.74
C PHE A 244 -6.90 18.48 3.87
N GLY A 245 -8.06 19.04 3.52
CA GLY A 245 -9.12 19.42 4.44
C GLY A 245 -9.58 18.26 5.32
N HIS A 246 -9.84 17.09 4.74
CA HIS A 246 -10.22 15.89 5.51
C HIS A 246 -9.14 15.41 6.50
N ALA A 247 -7.86 15.76 6.27
CA ALA A 247 -6.79 15.49 7.22
C ALA A 247 -6.72 16.49 8.40
N THR A 248 -7.29 17.68 8.25
CA THR A 248 -7.11 18.84 9.15
C THR A 248 -8.39 19.28 9.87
N GLU A 249 -9.57 18.84 9.43
CA GLU A 249 -10.83 19.04 10.15
C GLU A 249 -10.74 18.55 11.62
N ASP A 250 -11.30 19.31 12.58
CA ASP A 250 -11.25 19.06 14.04
C ASP A 250 -11.50 17.57 14.36
N SER A 251 -10.41 16.82 14.54
CA SER A 251 -10.39 15.37 14.33
C SER A 251 -10.45 14.57 15.64
N HIS A 252 -11.48 13.73 15.76
CA HIS A 252 -11.42 12.50 16.55
C HIS A 252 -11.05 11.27 15.69
N SER A 253 -11.18 11.34 14.35
CA SER A 253 -10.92 10.22 13.45
C SER A 253 -9.44 10.13 13.04
N LYS A 254 -8.69 9.28 13.76
CA LYS A 254 -7.27 8.96 13.45
C LYS A 254 -7.09 8.31 12.07
N SER A 255 -8.14 7.68 11.52
CA SER A 255 -8.12 6.99 10.23
C SER A 255 -8.17 7.97 9.05
N GLY A 256 -9.07 8.96 9.09
CA GLY A 256 -9.20 9.97 8.05
C GLY A 256 -7.91 10.76 7.81
N ILE A 257 -7.18 11.08 8.88
CA ILE A 257 -5.84 11.69 8.80
C ILE A 257 -4.88 10.81 8.01
N VAL A 258 -4.80 9.52 8.35
CA VAL A 258 -3.84 8.60 7.72
C VAL A 258 -4.09 8.47 6.23
N HIS A 259 -5.35 8.28 5.83
CA HIS A 259 -5.71 7.99 4.45
C HIS A 259 -5.67 9.25 3.58
N SER A 260 -6.15 10.40 4.08
CA SER A 260 -6.05 11.68 3.37
C SER A 260 -4.59 12.09 3.13
N LEU A 261 -3.72 11.94 4.14
CA LEU A 261 -2.29 12.21 3.97
C LEU A 261 -1.58 11.19 3.08
N THR A 262 -2.08 9.95 3.00
CA THR A 262 -1.54 8.95 2.07
C THR A 262 -1.77 9.39 0.62
N VAL A 263 -2.95 9.92 0.30
CA VAL A 263 -3.24 10.50 -1.03
C VAL A 263 -2.36 11.73 -1.29
N CYS A 264 -2.21 12.62 -0.31
CA CYS A 264 -1.33 13.80 -0.42
C CYS A 264 0.13 13.41 -0.67
N ILE A 265 0.65 12.39 0.01
CA ILE A 265 1.99 11.86 -0.23
C ILE A 265 2.10 11.34 -1.67
N SER A 266 1.08 10.61 -2.16
CA SER A 266 1.11 10.08 -3.52
C SER A 266 1.05 11.18 -4.59
N LEU A 267 0.44 12.33 -4.30
CA LEU A 267 0.45 13.51 -5.17
C LEU A 267 1.83 14.19 -5.22
N LEU A 268 2.57 14.16 -4.10
CA LEU A 268 3.90 14.77 -4.00
C LEU A 268 5.02 13.84 -4.51
N ASP A 269 4.85 12.53 -4.41
CA ASP A 269 5.83 11.53 -4.85
C ASP A 269 5.12 10.30 -5.45
N SER A 270 4.77 10.40 -6.74
CA SER A 270 4.09 9.33 -7.49
C SER A 270 4.90 8.04 -7.59
N ARG A 271 6.21 8.05 -7.31
CA ARG A 271 7.09 6.86 -7.35
C ARG A 271 7.15 6.09 -6.03
N ARG A 272 6.96 6.72 -4.87
CA ARG A 272 7.12 6.04 -3.56
C ARG A 272 5.96 5.12 -3.20
N SER A 273 4.74 5.38 -3.70
CA SER A 273 3.57 4.56 -3.35
C SER A 273 3.52 3.19 -4.06
N ALA A 274 4.32 2.99 -5.11
CA ALA A 274 4.43 1.71 -5.81
C ALA A 274 5.13 0.61 -4.98
N ALA A 275 5.88 0.98 -3.93
CA ALA A 275 6.60 0.03 -3.09
C ALA A 275 5.73 -0.62 -1.99
N SER A 276 4.54 -0.09 -1.69
CA SER A 276 3.68 -0.59 -0.61
C SER A 276 2.55 -1.53 -1.04
N SER A 277 2.13 -1.53 -2.31
CA SER A 277 1.11 -2.47 -2.82
C SER A 277 1.76 -3.69 -3.46
N TYR A 278 2.08 -4.69 -2.64
CA TYR A 278 2.63 -5.97 -3.10
C TYR A 278 1.64 -6.79 -3.96
N PHE A 279 0.34 -6.45 -3.97
CA PHE A 279 -0.70 -7.26 -4.62
C PHE A 279 -0.90 -6.99 -6.12
N PHE A 280 -0.49 -5.84 -6.66
CA PHE A 280 -0.79 -5.46 -8.05
C PHE A 280 0.39 -5.57 -9.04
N ASN A 281 1.58 -5.95 -8.56
CA ASN A 281 2.79 -6.02 -9.39
C ASN A 281 2.80 -7.14 -10.46
N SER A 282 1.78 -7.99 -10.54
CA SER A 282 1.74 -9.08 -11.52
C SER A 282 1.37 -8.67 -12.95
N PHE A 283 0.86 -7.44 -13.17
CA PHE A 283 0.40 -6.99 -14.51
C PHE A 283 1.11 -5.75 -15.08
N ARG A 284 1.93 -5.02 -14.31
CA ARG A 284 2.68 -3.88 -14.85
C ARG A 284 3.99 -4.32 -15.49
N GLY A 285 3.97 -4.39 -16.82
CA GLY A 285 5.16 -4.47 -17.65
C GLY A 285 6.13 -3.31 -17.38
N GLN A 286 7.39 -3.58 -17.73
CA GLN A 286 8.57 -2.77 -17.47
C GLN A 286 8.47 -1.33 -18.02
N HIS A 287 8.12 -0.35 -17.19
CA HIS A 287 8.44 1.07 -17.44
C HIS A 287 9.30 1.61 -16.28
N MET A 288 10.61 1.34 -16.35
CA MET A 288 11.59 1.73 -15.32
C MET A 288 12.35 3.04 -15.59
N PHE A 289 11.99 3.84 -16.61
CA PHE A 289 12.85 4.95 -17.04
C PHE A 289 12.10 6.20 -17.53
N GLU A 290 11.16 6.72 -16.73
CA GLU A 290 10.74 8.12 -16.87
C GLU A 290 11.15 8.96 -15.65
N SER A 291 11.74 10.13 -15.94
CA SER A 291 12.03 11.15 -14.95
C SER A 291 10.70 11.72 -14.43
N PRO A 292 10.53 11.94 -13.12
CA PRO A 292 9.27 12.45 -12.59
C PRO A 292 8.91 13.78 -13.25
N ALA A 293 7.64 13.94 -13.58
CA ALA A 293 7.09 15.28 -13.75
C ALA A 293 7.33 16.05 -12.44
N PRO A 294 7.83 17.30 -12.50
CA PRO A 294 8.00 18.12 -11.31
C PRO A 294 6.63 18.34 -10.64
N VAL A 295 6.59 18.21 -9.31
CA VAL A 295 5.37 18.49 -8.52
C VAL A 295 4.90 19.91 -8.80
N SER A 296 3.61 20.07 -9.12
CA SER A 296 3.05 21.39 -9.39
C SER A 296 3.11 22.27 -8.13
N GLN A 297 3.65 23.48 -8.27
CA GLN A 297 3.67 24.48 -7.21
C GLN A 297 2.26 24.84 -6.74
N GLU A 298 1.27 24.74 -7.62
CA GLU A 298 -0.14 25.00 -7.31
C GLU A 298 -0.73 23.93 -6.40
N THR A 299 -0.35 22.66 -6.59
CA THR A 299 -0.73 21.53 -5.72
C THR A 299 -0.23 21.77 -4.29
N ILE A 300 1.03 22.15 -4.13
CA ILE A 300 1.57 22.47 -2.79
C ILE A 300 0.91 23.74 -2.23
N GLY A 301 0.71 24.76 -3.06
CA GLY A 301 0.05 26.01 -2.70
C GLY A 301 -1.34 25.81 -2.07
N ALA A 302 -2.10 24.82 -2.55
CA ALA A 302 -3.42 24.48 -2.02
C ALA A 302 -3.42 23.92 -0.59
N MET A 303 -2.30 23.34 -0.14
CA MET A 303 -2.15 22.77 1.21
C MET A 303 -1.65 23.81 2.23
N LEU A 304 -0.95 24.86 1.78
CA LEU A 304 -0.33 25.88 2.66
C LEU A 304 -1.27 26.48 3.71
N PRO A 305 -2.53 26.86 3.39
CA PRO A 305 -3.38 27.57 4.35
C PRO A 305 -3.70 26.79 5.63
N LYS A 306 -3.66 25.46 5.57
CA LYS A 306 -3.94 24.57 6.71
C LYS A 306 -2.70 23.80 7.18
N LEU A 307 -1.52 24.13 6.65
CA LEU A 307 -0.30 23.37 6.94
C LEU A 307 0.12 23.50 8.41
N GLY A 308 -0.10 24.67 9.02
CA GLY A 308 0.14 24.91 10.44
C GLY A 308 -0.71 24.06 11.38
N ASP A 309 -1.91 23.63 10.95
CA ASP A 309 -2.81 22.79 11.75
C ASP A 309 -2.20 21.42 12.08
N MET A 310 -1.22 20.97 11.28
CA MET A 310 -0.46 19.73 11.53
C MET A 310 0.25 19.74 12.88
N LEU A 311 0.66 20.91 13.38
CA LEU A 311 1.27 21.02 14.71
C LEU A 311 0.31 20.51 15.80
N MET A 312 -0.96 20.90 15.72
CA MET A 312 -1.97 20.51 16.71
C MET A 312 -2.19 18.99 16.70
N LEU A 313 -2.17 18.39 15.51
CA LEU A 313 -2.34 16.94 15.34
C LEU A 313 -1.11 16.12 15.81
N LEU A 314 0.07 16.73 15.88
CA LEU A 314 1.28 16.12 16.46
C LEU A 314 1.31 16.16 18.00
N SER A 315 0.41 16.92 18.64
CA SER A 315 0.33 16.96 20.10
C SER A 315 -0.12 15.61 20.67
N VAL A 316 0.53 15.17 21.74
CA VAL A 316 0.24 13.91 22.46
C VAL A 316 -0.52 14.15 23.77
N ALA A 317 -0.72 15.41 24.17
CA ALA A 317 -1.20 15.79 25.50
C ALA A 317 -2.62 15.27 25.83
N SER A 318 -3.44 15.00 24.82
CA SER A 318 -4.81 14.53 24.98
C SER A 318 -4.98 13.00 24.91
N ASP A 319 -3.90 12.23 24.66
CA ASP A 319 -3.97 10.77 24.50
C ASP A 319 -3.58 10.06 25.81
N SER A 320 -4.49 9.26 26.34
CA SER A 320 -4.31 8.48 27.58
C SER A 320 -4.05 6.99 27.32
N LYS A 321 -3.89 6.58 26.05
CA LYS A 321 -3.64 5.17 25.71
C LYS A 321 -2.30 4.69 26.26
N ILE A 322 -2.29 3.45 26.75
CA ILE A 322 -1.10 2.78 27.25
C ILE A 322 -0.81 1.58 26.35
N LEU A 323 0.43 1.44 25.88
CA LEU A 323 0.88 0.27 25.12
C LEU A 323 2.00 -0.44 25.91
N PRO A 324 1.76 -1.66 26.41
CA PRO A 324 2.82 -2.47 27.00
C PRO A 324 3.85 -2.89 25.95
N THR A 325 5.12 -2.90 26.34
CA THR A 325 6.27 -3.28 25.50
C THR A 325 7.20 -4.21 26.27
N THR A 326 8.18 -4.80 25.58
CA THR A 326 9.14 -5.72 26.21
C THR A 326 10.05 -5.07 27.26
N TYR A 327 10.25 -3.75 27.17
CA TYR A 327 11.11 -2.95 28.05
C TYR A 327 10.34 -2.11 29.08
N GLY A 328 9.00 -2.11 29.03
CA GLY A 328 8.15 -1.27 29.87
C GLY A 328 6.87 -0.90 29.14
N GLU A 329 6.59 0.37 28.98
CA GLU A 329 5.33 0.84 28.39
C GLU A 329 5.46 2.21 27.71
N LEU A 330 4.53 2.48 26.80
CA LEU A 330 4.39 3.76 26.12
C LEU A 330 3.08 4.45 26.54
N ARG A 331 3.19 5.68 27.04
CA ARG A 331 2.10 6.48 27.61
C ARG A 331 2.20 7.95 27.18
N PRO A 332 1.61 8.36 26.04
CA PRO A 332 0.93 7.53 25.04
C PRO A 332 1.87 7.01 23.94
N PRO A 333 1.50 5.95 23.21
CA PRO A 333 2.17 5.59 21.97
C PRO A 333 1.96 6.69 20.91
N LEU A 334 2.99 6.94 20.09
CA LEU A 334 2.95 7.95 19.02
C LEU A 334 1.70 7.83 18.13
N GLY A 335 1.39 6.59 17.72
CA GLY A 335 0.25 6.26 16.87
C GLY A 335 0.52 6.43 15.37
N LYS A 336 -0.21 5.68 14.54
CA LYS A 336 -0.04 5.65 13.07
C LYS A 336 -0.27 7.02 12.41
N HIS A 337 -1.29 7.76 12.86
CA HIS A 337 -1.62 9.11 12.36
C HIS A 337 -0.47 10.12 12.53
N ARG A 338 0.16 10.21 13.71
CA ARG A 338 1.30 11.11 13.91
C ARG A 338 2.51 10.72 13.08
N LEU A 339 2.81 9.41 13.00
CA LEU A 339 3.87 8.93 12.12
C LEU A 339 3.60 9.32 10.66
N LYS A 340 2.35 9.19 10.20
CA LYS A 340 1.95 9.59 8.85
C LYS A 340 2.06 11.10 8.61
N ILE A 341 1.78 11.93 9.60
CA ILE A 341 2.03 13.38 9.53
C ILE A 341 3.52 13.67 9.33
N VAL A 342 4.39 13.04 10.12
CA VAL A 342 5.85 13.23 9.97
C VAL A 342 6.35 12.75 8.60
N GLU A 343 5.83 11.62 8.10
CA GLU A 343 6.11 11.11 6.76
C GLU A 343 5.67 12.08 5.66
N PHE A 344 4.45 12.63 5.75
CA PHE A 344 3.95 13.64 4.82
C PHE A 344 4.85 14.87 4.79
N ILE A 345 5.25 15.38 5.96
CA ILE A 345 6.14 16.54 6.07
C ILE A 345 7.53 16.23 5.50
N ALA A 346 8.06 15.04 5.72
CA ALA A 346 9.33 14.60 5.13
C ALA A 346 9.27 14.63 3.59
N VAL A 347 8.18 14.13 3.00
CA VAL A 347 7.97 14.14 1.54
C VAL A 347 7.78 15.56 1.02
N LEU A 348 7.00 16.39 1.73
CA LEU A 348 6.77 17.79 1.36
C LEU A 348 8.06 18.61 1.35
N LEU A 349 8.91 18.48 2.37
CA LEU A 349 10.19 19.20 2.41
C LEU A 349 11.16 18.73 1.34
N LYS A 350 11.15 17.43 1.01
CA LYS A 350 11.96 16.86 -0.07
C LYS A 350 11.59 17.41 -1.45
N SER A 351 10.37 17.92 -1.63
CA SER A 351 9.97 18.60 -2.87
C SER A 351 10.75 19.91 -3.14
N GLY A 352 11.43 20.45 -2.13
CA GLY A 352 12.20 21.68 -2.23
C GLY A 352 11.34 22.95 -2.26
N ASN A 353 10.04 22.87 -1.96
CA ASN A 353 9.16 24.03 -1.94
C ASN A 353 9.48 24.98 -0.77
N GLU A 354 9.97 26.18 -1.10
CA GLU A 354 10.37 27.17 -0.08
C GLU A 354 9.21 27.70 0.77
N ALA A 355 8.02 27.88 0.18
CA ALA A 355 6.87 28.42 0.90
C ALA A 355 6.39 27.43 1.99
N ALA A 356 6.30 26.15 1.65
CA ALA A 356 6.00 25.09 2.59
C ALA A 356 7.07 24.97 3.69
N GLY A 357 8.35 25.05 3.32
CA GLY A 357 9.44 25.05 4.29
C GLY A 357 9.37 26.21 5.29
N LYS A 358 9.08 27.42 4.81
CA LYS A 358 8.90 28.62 5.65
C LYS A 358 7.72 28.49 6.60
N GLU A 359 6.56 28.02 6.12
CA GLU A 359 5.36 27.82 6.93
C GLU A 359 5.57 26.76 8.04
N LEU A 360 6.25 25.66 7.71
CA LEU A 360 6.57 24.61 8.69
C LEU A 360 7.58 25.07 9.76
N ALA A 361 8.48 25.99 9.40
CA ALA A 361 9.41 26.60 10.32
C ALA A 361 8.71 27.61 11.24
N SER A 362 7.89 28.52 10.68
CA SER A 362 7.17 29.55 11.44
C SER A 362 6.11 28.97 12.37
N SER A 363 5.42 27.90 11.96
CA SER A 363 4.45 27.22 12.81
C SER A 363 5.09 26.49 14.00
N GLY A 364 6.39 26.19 13.98
CA GLY A 364 7.06 25.38 15.00
C GLY A 364 6.87 23.87 14.82
N THR A 365 6.28 23.44 13.70
CA THR A 365 6.05 22.04 13.37
C THR A 365 7.36 21.24 13.31
N ILE A 366 8.40 21.80 12.68
CA ILE A 366 9.72 21.17 12.57
C ILE A 366 10.33 20.93 13.95
N LYS A 367 10.22 21.92 14.85
CA LYS A 367 10.71 21.82 16.22
C LYS A 367 10.01 20.69 16.99
N ARG A 368 8.69 20.56 16.86
CA ARG A 368 7.91 19.47 17.49
C ARG A 368 8.31 18.10 16.96
N ILE A 369 8.53 17.97 15.64
CA ILE A 369 9.02 16.73 15.02
C ILE A 369 10.38 16.31 15.59
N LEU A 370 11.29 17.28 15.76
CA LEU A 370 12.58 17.02 16.39
C LEU A 370 12.46 16.61 17.86
N GLU A 371 11.49 17.14 18.61
CA GLU A 371 11.23 16.70 19.99
C GLU A 371 10.73 15.25 20.05
N LEU A 372 9.80 14.89 19.17
CA LEU A 372 9.27 13.52 19.05
C LEU A 372 10.39 12.48 18.82
N PHE A 373 11.44 12.84 18.07
CA PHE A 373 12.60 11.97 17.83
C PHE A 373 13.22 11.46 19.13
N PHE A 374 13.40 12.35 20.11
CA PHE A 374 14.02 12.04 21.40
C PHE A 374 12.99 11.49 22.41
N GLU A 375 11.74 11.94 22.35
CA GLU A 375 10.64 11.44 23.20
C GLU A 375 10.30 9.96 22.95
N TYR A 376 10.51 9.47 21.72
CA TYR A 376 10.25 8.09 21.31
C TYR A 376 11.55 7.36 20.92
N PRO A 377 12.41 7.01 21.90
CA PRO A 377 13.77 6.50 21.68
C PRO A 377 13.85 5.15 20.95
N TYR A 378 12.75 4.40 20.83
CA TYR A 378 12.73 3.08 20.20
C TYR A 378 11.85 3.02 18.93
N ASN A 379 11.48 4.17 18.36
CA ASN A 379 10.66 4.22 17.16
C ASN A 379 11.51 4.49 15.90
N ASN A 380 12.12 3.44 15.36
CA ASN A 380 12.99 3.54 14.18
C ASN A 380 12.28 4.12 12.94
N ALA A 381 10.97 3.85 12.79
CA ALA A 381 10.19 4.41 11.68
C ALA A 381 10.07 5.93 11.79
N LEU A 382 9.79 6.44 12.99
CA LEU A 382 9.81 7.88 13.27
C LEU A 382 11.21 8.46 13.00
N HIS A 383 12.27 7.83 13.53
CA HIS A 383 13.63 8.32 13.36
C HIS A 383 14.06 8.42 11.91
N HIS A 384 13.65 7.46 11.06
CA HIS A 384 13.90 7.52 9.63
C HIS A 384 13.22 8.73 8.97
N GLN A 385 11.96 9.01 9.31
CA GLN A 385 11.25 10.17 8.76
C GLN A 385 11.83 11.49 9.26
N VAL A 386 12.15 11.60 10.55
CA VAL A 386 12.77 12.81 11.12
C VAL A 386 14.16 13.05 10.53
N GLU A 387 14.96 11.99 10.34
CA GLU A 387 16.24 12.08 9.63
C GLU A 387 16.02 12.68 8.23
N SER A 388 15.05 12.17 7.47
CA SER A 388 14.69 12.74 6.16
C SER A 388 14.26 14.22 6.23
N VAL A 389 13.51 14.63 7.25
CA VAL A 389 13.13 16.03 7.50
C VAL A 389 14.36 16.89 7.72
N ILE A 390 15.23 16.50 8.66
CA ILE A 390 16.45 17.26 9.00
C ILE A 390 17.36 17.38 7.77
N LEU A 391 17.56 16.29 7.04
CA LEU A 391 18.39 16.28 5.84
C LEU A 391 17.82 17.20 4.76
N SER A 392 16.51 17.13 4.50
CA SER A 392 15.86 18.00 3.51
C SER A 392 16.01 19.49 3.88
N CYS A 393 15.97 19.82 5.17
CA CYS A 393 16.19 21.19 5.64
C CYS A 393 17.65 21.65 5.50
N LEU A 394 18.62 20.77 5.77
CA LEU A 394 20.06 21.09 5.70
C LEU A 394 20.60 21.14 4.26
N GLU A 395 20.04 20.32 3.37
CA GLU A 395 20.37 20.31 1.93
C GLU A 395 19.66 21.42 1.16
N ASN A 396 18.69 22.11 1.79
CA ASN A 396 18.01 23.26 1.19
C ASN A 396 18.99 24.42 1.01
N THR A 397 18.87 25.16 -0.11
CA THR A 397 19.66 26.39 -0.35
C THR A 397 19.23 27.58 0.51
N SER A 398 18.11 27.46 1.23
CA SER A 398 17.55 28.52 2.04
C SER A 398 18.27 28.68 3.38
N GLU A 399 18.92 29.83 3.56
CA GLU A 399 19.56 30.21 4.82
C GLU A 399 18.57 30.26 5.99
N THR A 400 17.30 30.63 5.74
CA THR A 400 16.27 30.67 6.79
C THR A 400 16.04 29.29 7.36
N MET A 401 16.06 28.27 6.50
CA MET A 401 15.80 26.90 6.93
C MET A 401 16.97 26.30 7.70
N ILE A 402 18.20 26.53 7.22
CA ILE A 402 19.42 26.10 7.91
C ILE A 402 19.49 26.75 9.30
N ASN A 403 19.27 28.06 9.39
CA ASN A 403 19.28 28.77 10.66
C ASN A 403 18.19 28.26 11.62
N HIS A 404 16.99 28.00 11.13
CA HIS A 404 15.92 27.46 11.97
C HIS A 404 16.26 26.09 12.57
N ILE A 405 16.83 25.17 11.78
CA ILE A 405 17.25 23.86 12.29
C ILE A 405 18.42 23.96 13.28
N LEU A 406 19.43 24.76 12.95
CA LEU A 406 20.65 24.82 13.77
C LEU A 406 20.47 25.66 15.03
N LYS A 407 19.78 26.81 14.93
CA LYS A 407 19.62 27.79 16.00
C LYS A 407 18.27 27.63 16.72
N ASP A 408 17.15 27.79 16.03
CA ASP A 408 15.83 27.81 16.70
C ASP A 408 15.46 26.45 17.29
N CYS A 409 15.77 25.37 16.56
CA CYS A 409 15.56 23.99 17.00
C CYS A 409 16.70 23.46 17.88
N ASN A 410 17.84 24.16 17.96
CA ASN A 410 19.03 23.78 18.71
C ASN A 410 19.50 22.34 18.43
N LEU A 411 19.52 21.93 17.16
CA LEU A 411 19.80 20.54 16.76
C LEU A 411 21.12 20.00 17.36
N ILE A 412 22.21 20.76 17.23
CA ILE A 412 23.55 20.38 17.70
C ILE A 412 23.52 20.08 19.20
N SER A 413 22.97 21.01 19.99
CA SER A 413 22.91 20.87 21.45
C SER A 413 22.03 19.70 21.89
N LYS A 414 20.88 19.48 21.23
CA LYS A 414 19.99 18.34 21.54
C LYS A 414 20.66 17.00 21.27
N ILE A 415 21.40 16.90 20.16
CA ILE A 415 22.13 15.67 19.83
C ILE A 415 23.24 15.42 20.87
N LEU A 416 24.02 16.44 21.22
CA LEU A 416 25.09 16.33 22.22
C LEU A 416 24.56 15.95 23.62
N SER A 417 23.45 16.53 24.06
CA SER A 417 22.83 16.18 25.35
C SER A 417 22.31 14.75 25.36
N SER A 418 21.71 14.30 24.26
CA SER A 418 21.15 12.94 24.14
C SER A 418 22.18 11.82 24.23
N ASP A 419 23.45 12.11 23.92
CA ASP A 419 24.55 11.15 24.00
C ASP A 419 25.09 11.00 25.43
N LYS A 420 25.04 12.09 26.21
CA LYS A 420 25.42 12.11 27.63
C LYS A 420 24.39 11.36 28.49
N ASP A 421 23.11 11.50 28.17
CA ASP A 421 21.98 10.93 28.93
C ASP A 421 21.47 9.59 28.36
N SER A 422 22.38 8.69 27.95
CA SER A 422 22.06 7.41 27.30
C SER A 422 21.20 6.42 28.11
N VAL A 423 20.78 6.80 29.33
CA VAL A 423 19.85 6.08 30.20
C VAL A 423 18.57 6.91 30.31
N LEU A 424 17.41 6.31 30.02
CA LEU A 424 16.10 6.96 30.17
C LEU A 424 15.92 7.50 31.61
N SER A 425 16.17 8.80 31.83
CA SER A 425 15.96 9.46 33.11
C SER A 425 15.07 10.68 32.92
N GLY A 426 13.76 10.45 33.00
CA GLY A 426 12.77 11.53 33.06
C GLY A 426 11.37 10.99 33.36
N ASP A 427 10.76 11.49 34.44
CA ASP A 427 9.41 11.09 34.91
C ASP A 427 8.27 11.53 33.96
N ASN A 428 8.57 12.35 32.93
CA ASN A 428 7.61 12.95 32.00
C ASN A 428 7.78 12.49 30.53
N LEU A 429 8.57 11.45 30.26
CA LEU A 429 8.74 10.94 28.90
C LEU A 429 7.64 9.93 28.53
N PRO A 430 7.21 9.86 27.26
CA PRO A 430 6.24 8.85 26.83
C PRO A 430 6.69 7.41 27.07
N THR A 431 8.00 7.17 27.15
CA THR A 431 8.58 5.85 27.35
C THR A 431 8.93 5.62 28.82
N VAL A 432 8.25 4.67 29.46
CA VAL A 432 8.46 4.31 30.86
C VAL A 432 9.10 2.92 30.94
N ALA A 433 10.21 2.81 31.66
CA ALA A 433 10.90 1.53 31.86
C ALA A 433 10.18 0.64 32.88
N ALA A 434 10.20 -0.67 32.67
CA ALA A 434 9.64 -1.63 33.63
C ALA A 434 10.41 -1.58 34.97
N THR A 435 9.68 -1.64 36.09
CA THR A 435 10.27 -1.68 37.45
C THR A 435 11.29 -2.81 37.57
N GLY A 436 12.52 -2.48 37.98
CA GLY A 436 13.60 -3.45 38.19
C GLY A 436 14.41 -3.84 36.93
N LYS A 437 14.07 -3.31 35.74
CA LYS A 437 14.85 -3.53 34.51
C LYS A 437 15.64 -2.26 34.14
N LYS A 438 16.91 -2.42 33.74
CA LYS A 438 17.65 -1.35 33.08
C LYS A 438 17.10 -1.19 31.66
N PRO A 439 16.74 0.02 31.22
CA PRO A 439 16.30 0.21 29.84
C PRO A 439 17.44 -0.11 28.88
N PRO A 440 17.14 -0.66 27.68
CA PRO A 440 18.15 -0.88 26.66
C PRO A 440 18.74 0.47 26.20
N ARG A 441 19.87 0.41 25.48
CA ARG A 441 20.43 1.60 24.83
C ARG A 441 19.38 2.19 23.87
N VAL A 442 19.27 3.51 23.83
CA VAL A 442 18.34 4.22 22.92
C VAL A 442 18.56 3.82 21.46
N GLY A 443 17.47 3.70 20.69
CA GLY A 443 17.46 3.16 19.33
C GLY A 443 17.91 4.16 18.25
N TYR A 444 17.78 5.47 18.50
CA TYR A 444 18.11 6.51 17.51
C TYR A 444 19.62 6.75 17.28
N VAL A 445 20.52 6.09 18.03
CA VAL A 445 21.97 6.37 18.00
C VAL A 445 22.54 6.28 16.58
N GLY A 446 22.13 5.26 15.81
CA GLY A 446 22.60 5.10 14.42
C GLY A 446 22.12 6.24 13.51
N HIS A 447 20.92 6.77 13.75
CA HIS A 447 20.42 7.95 13.02
C HIS A 447 21.23 9.19 13.37
N ILE A 448 21.57 9.38 14.65
CA ILE A 448 22.46 10.46 15.10
C ILE A 448 23.82 10.39 14.41
N THR A 449 24.46 9.21 14.35
CA THR A 449 25.75 9.03 13.67
C THR A 449 25.67 9.45 12.19
N ARG A 450 24.62 9.04 11.48
CA ARG A 450 24.41 9.42 10.07
C ARG A 450 24.18 10.92 9.89
N LEU A 451 23.32 11.52 10.72
CA LEU A 451 23.07 12.97 10.71
C LEU A 451 24.36 13.74 10.94
N TRP A 452 25.20 13.30 11.88
CA TRP A 452 26.50 13.93 12.13
C TRP A 452 27.46 13.83 10.96
N ASN A 453 27.62 12.64 10.38
CA ASN A 453 28.46 12.47 9.20
C ASN A 453 28.01 13.39 8.06
N LYS A 454 26.70 13.56 7.91
CA LYS A 454 26.14 14.45 6.91
C LYS A 454 26.36 15.93 7.23
N LEU A 455 26.27 16.36 8.49
CA LEU A 455 26.62 17.71 8.93
C LEU A 455 28.10 18.03 8.66
N VAL A 456 29.01 17.09 8.96
CA VAL A 456 30.44 17.23 8.62
C VAL A 456 30.62 17.40 7.12
N GLN A 457 29.97 16.56 6.31
CA GLN A 457 30.02 16.66 4.86
C GLN A 457 29.53 18.04 4.38
N LEU A 458 28.36 18.50 4.86
CA LEU A 458 27.76 19.76 4.44
C LEU A 458 28.53 20.99 4.93
N SER A 459 29.26 20.89 6.05
CA SER A 459 30.16 21.96 6.54
C SER A 459 31.31 22.28 5.58
N GLY A 460 31.66 21.33 4.69
CA GLY A 460 32.63 21.56 3.62
C GLY A 460 32.11 22.49 2.52
N THR A 461 30.79 22.60 2.38
CA THR A 461 30.13 23.34 1.29
C THR A 461 29.38 24.59 1.77
N SER A 462 28.81 24.55 2.98
CA SER A 462 28.01 25.64 3.55
C SER A 462 28.73 26.36 4.68
N VAL A 463 28.94 27.67 4.49
CA VAL A 463 29.59 28.55 5.48
C VAL A 463 28.77 28.66 6.76
N LEU A 464 27.43 28.69 6.65
CA LEU A 464 26.53 28.80 7.81
C LEU A 464 26.59 27.55 8.70
N ILE A 465 26.62 26.36 8.09
CA ILE A 465 26.75 25.10 8.82
C ILE A 465 28.11 25.04 9.50
N LYS A 466 29.17 25.41 8.78
CA LYS A 466 30.53 25.46 9.33
C LYS A 466 30.63 26.40 10.54
N ALA A 467 30.13 27.62 10.43
CA ALA A 467 30.15 28.59 11.53
C ALA A 467 29.39 28.07 12.76
N SER A 468 28.20 27.49 12.55
CA SER A 468 27.38 26.94 13.65
C SER A 468 28.05 25.75 14.36
N LEU A 469 28.81 24.93 13.63
CA LEU A 469 29.59 23.84 14.21
C LEU A 469 30.83 24.35 14.95
N GLU A 470 31.50 25.38 14.43
CA GLU A 470 32.69 25.98 15.05
C GLU A 470 32.38 26.77 16.32
N GLU A 471 31.17 27.34 16.43
CA GLU A 471 30.66 28.01 17.63
C GLU A 471 30.52 27.06 18.83
N ASN A 472 30.38 25.76 18.60
CA ASN A 472 30.21 24.77 19.65
C ASN A 472 31.56 24.08 19.96
N SER A 473 32.15 24.32 21.13
CA SER A 473 33.43 23.69 21.49
C SER A 473 33.30 22.20 21.78
N GLU A 474 32.17 21.75 22.35
CA GLU A 474 31.90 20.34 22.63
C GLU A 474 31.80 19.51 21.35
N TRP A 475 31.45 20.14 20.24
CA TRP A 475 31.39 19.50 18.93
C TRP A 475 32.74 18.93 18.49
N LYS A 476 33.83 19.71 18.60
CA LYS A 476 35.17 19.26 18.15
C LYS A 476 35.65 18.05 18.94
N ASP A 477 35.38 18.05 20.23
CA ASP A 477 35.71 16.93 21.12
C ASP A 477 34.87 15.71 20.76
N TRP A 478 33.56 15.88 20.53
CA TRP A 478 32.67 14.77 20.17
C TRP A 478 32.99 14.16 18.80
N GLN A 479 33.35 15.00 17.82
CA GLN A 479 33.75 14.57 16.47
C GLN A 479 35.00 13.69 16.51
N SER A 480 36.01 14.09 17.29
CA SER A 480 37.29 13.38 17.38
C SER A 480 37.25 12.14 18.27
N SER A 481 36.40 12.13 19.30
CA SER A 481 36.26 11.00 20.22
C SER A 481 35.16 10.03 19.77
N VAL A 482 33.89 10.45 19.85
CA VAL A 482 32.73 9.57 19.70
C VAL A 482 32.43 9.25 18.24
N LEU A 483 32.38 10.26 17.36
CA LEU A 483 32.00 10.04 15.95
C LEU A 483 33.03 9.18 15.22
N GLN A 484 34.31 9.48 15.40
CA GLN A 484 35.41 8.75 14.76
C GLN A 484 35.48 7.28 15.21
N GLU A 485 35.24 7.02 16.50
CA GLU A 485 35.15 5.66 17.03
C GLU A 485 33.96 4.90 16.43
N ARG A 486 32.76 5.51 16.43
CA ARG A 486 31.56 4.91 15.83
C ARG A 486 31.74 4.61 14.35
N ASN A 487 32.27 5.56 13.58
CA ASN A 487 32.56 5.36 12.16
C ASN A 487 33.58 4.24 11.92
N THR A 488 34.52 4.03 12.86
CA THR A 488 35.48 2.93 12.76
C THR A 488 34.80 1.58 12.96
N VAL A 489 33.88 1.48 13.93
CA VAL A 489 33.11 0.26 14.21
C VAL A 489 32.09 -0.03 13.12
N GLU A 490 31.40 0.98 12.60
CA GLU A 490 30.34 0.85 11.58
C GLU A 490 30.90 0.65 10.15
N ASN A 491 32.22 0.77 9.95
CA ASN A 491 32.84 0.59 8.64
C ASN A 491 32.95 -0.89 8.25
N VAL A 492 31.99 -1.35 7.44
CA VAL A 492 31.88 -2.73 6.96
C VAL A 492 33.14 -3.20 6.21
N TYR A 493 33.89 -2.30 5.57
CA TYR A 493 35.15 -2.66 4.88
C TYR A 493 36.31 -2.97 5.83
N ARG A 494 36.19 -2.60 7.11
CA ARG A 494 37.17 -2.91 8.16
C ARG A 494 36.79 -4.14 8.98
N TRP A 495 35.63 -4.75 8.72
CA TRP A 495 35.21 -5.95 9.42
C TRP A 495 36.06 -7.13 8.94
N ALA A 496 36.94 -7.62 9.80
CA ALA A 496 37.63 -8.88 9.57
C ALA A 496 36.58 -10.00 9.58
N CYS A 497 36.46 -10.76 8.48
CA CYS A 497 35.55 -11.89 8.40
C CYS A 497 35.84 -12.90 9.52
N GLY A 498 34.92 -13.03 10.48
CA GLY A 498 34.99 -14.09 11.48
C GLY A 498 34.41 -13.78 12.86
N GLN A 499 33.14 -13.32 12.96
CA GLN A 499 32.27 -13.64 14.13
C GLN A 499 30.82 -13.15 13.99
N TYR A 500 30.53 -12.18 13.11
CA TYR A 500 29.16 -11.67 12.90
C TYR A 500 28.57 -11.99 11.51
N CYS A 501 29.20 -12.88 10.75
CA CYS A 501 28.84 -13.16 9.35
C CYS A 501 27.44 -13.77 9.15
N CYS A 502 26.86 -14.41 10.17
CA CYS A 502 25.53 -15.03 10.03
C CYS A 502 24.36 -14.04 10.07
N PHE A 503 24.51 -12.86 10.69
CA PHE A 503 23.43 -11.85 10.71
C PHE A 503 23.47 -10.92 9.49
N SER A 504 24.66 -10.65 8.94
CA SER A 504 24.83 -9.70 7.84
C SER A 504 24.35 -10.25 6.48
N PHE A 505 24.38 -11.58 6.29
CA PHE A 505 23.87 -12.19 5.07
C PHE A 505 22.34 -12.02 4.88
N LEU A 506 21.58 -11.85 5.97
CA LEU A 506 20.14 -11.61 5.86
C LEU A 506 19.81 -10.15 5.47
N ILE A 507 20.62 -9.18 5.93
CA ILE A 507 20.34 -7.74 5.72
C ILE A 507 20.80 -7.26 4.33
N VAL A 508 21.96 -7.72 3.86
CA VAL A 508 22.50 -7.29 2.55
C VAL A 508 21.71 -7.88 1.37
N THR A 509 21.16 -9.09 1.53
CA THR A 509 20.40 -9.76 0.46
C THR A 509 19.00 -9.15 0.26
N LEU A 510 18.47 -8.41 1.25
CA LEU A 510 17.16 -7.75 1.15
C LEU A 510 17.20 -6.38 0.47
N TYR A 511 18.37 -5.73 0.29
CA TYR A 511 18.42 -4.34 -0.18
C TYR A 511 19.34 -4.02 -1.37
N SER A 512 20.09 -4.98 -1.93
CA SER A 512 20.94 -4.71 -3.10
C SER A 512 20.87 -5.80 -4.17
N ARG A 513 19.91 -5.66 -5.10
CA ARG A 513 20.05 -6.22 -6.46
C ARG A 513 20.91 -5.26 -7.29
N HIS A 514 22.22 -5.24 -7.04
CA HIS A 514 23.31 -4.92 -7.98
C HIS A 514 24.60 -4.71 -7.19
N ALA A 515 25.38 -5.78 -7.02
CA ALA A 515 26.82 -5.65 -6.79
C ALA A 515 27.53 -6.77 -7.54
N TYR A 516 28.36 -6.33 -8.48
CA TYR A 516 29.20 -7.11 -9.37
C TYR A 516 30.12 -8.09 -8.61
N LYS A 517 30.44 -9.19 -9.30
CA LYS A 517 31.46 -10.19 -8.96
C LYS A 517 32.71 -9.55 -8.35
N SER A 518 33.00 -9.87 -7.09
CA SER A 518 34.36 -9.79 -6.55
C SER A 518 34.75 -11.17 -6.01
N ASN A 519 35.82 -11.71 -6.56
CA ASN A 519 36.43 -12.97 -6.16
C ASN A 519 37.01 -12.85 -4.75
N ALA A 520 36.27 -13.33 -3.75
CA ALA A 520 36.83 -13.66 -2.44
C ALA A 520 36.59 -15.15 -2.19
N THR A 521 37.63 -15.95 -2.43
CA THR A 521 37.65 -17.39 -2.12
C THR A 521 37.66 -17.58 -0.61
N CYS A 522 36.50 -17.82 0.00
CA CYS A 522 36.42 -18.32 1.37
C CYS A 522 36.49 -19.85 1.33
N ARG A 523 37.66 -20.41 1.68
CA ARG A 523 37.83 -21.87 1.81
C ARG A 523 36.92 -22.39 2.92
N ARG A 524 36.05 -23.35 2.60
CA ARG A 524 35.29 -24.14 3.60
C ARG A 524 36.27 -24.95 4.45
N PRO A 525 36.11 -25.00 5.78
CA PRO A 525 36.68 -26.08 6.57
C PRO A 525 35.90 -27.36 6.27
N THR A 526 36.53 -28.30 5.60
CA THR A 526 36.11 -29.70 5.52
C THR A 526 36.25 -30.33 6.89
N THR A 527 35.14 -30.61 7.57
CA THR A 527 34.91 -31.79 8.44
C THR A 527 33.52 -31.69 9.05
N LEU A 528 32.56 -32.44 8.51
CA LEU A 528 31.57 -33.20 9.27
C LEU A 528 30.77 -34.06 8.27
N GLN A 529 30.79 -35.36 8.53
CA GLN A 529 30.36 -36.43 7.66
C GLN A 529 28.86 -36.42 7.37
N ASP A 530 28.55 -36.82 6.15
CA ASP A 530 27.26 -37.34 5.69
C ASP A 530 26.62 -38.30 6.70
N ARG A 531 25.37 -37.99 7.05
CA ARG A 531 24.31 -38.99 7.15
C ARG A 531 23.02 -38.41 6.58
N THR A 532 22.84 -38.62 5.29
CA THR A 532 21.52 -38.79 4.67
C THR A 532 20.83 -40.01 5.27
N ARG A 533 19.58 -39.87 5.69
CA ARG A 533 18.56 -40.90 5.49
C ARG A 533 17.15 -40.32 5.60
N ASP A 534 16.43 -40.49 4.49
CA ASP A 534 14.99 -40.51 4.25
C ASP A 534 14.13 -40.79 5.49
N SER A 535 12.98 -40.11 5.60
CA SER A 535 11.65 -40.73 5.39
C SER A 535 10.52 -39.71 5.60
N ASP A 536 9.50 -39.90 4.77
CA ASP A 536 8.19 -39.25 4.73
C ASP A 536 7.33 -39.49 5.98
N GLU A 537 6.15 -38.83 5.96
CA GLU A 537 4.88 -39.15 6.63
C GLU A 537 4.46 -38.37 7.90
N GLU A 538 3.38 -37.61 7.68
CA GLU A 538 2.10 -37.60 8.41
C GLU A 538 1.94 -36.91 9.79
N ASP A 539 1.05 -35.91 9.77
CA ASP A 539 -0.04 -35.61 10.72
C ASP A 539 0.05 -36.15 12.16
N ARG A 540 -0.06 -35.22 13.13
CA ARG A 540 -1.12 -35.27 14.15
C ARG A 540 -1.17 -34.01 15.04
N ASP A 541 -2.37 -33.47 15.14
CA ASP A 541 -2.88 -32.64 16.24
C ASP A 541 -2.56 -33.23 17.61
N TYR A 542 -2.27 -32.38 18.60
CA TYR A 542 -2.65 -32.64 19.99
C TYR A 542 -2.88 -31.37 20.81
N ASP A 543 -4.07 -31.36 21.42
CA ASP A 543 -4.60 -30.47 22.45
C ASP A 543 -3.62 -30.11 23.57
N VAL A 544 -3.62 -28.83 23.95
CA VAL A 544 -3.03 -28.35 25.20
C VAL A 544 -4.08 -28.47 26.31
N LYS A 545 -3.88 -29.43 27.22
CA LYS A 545 -4.58 -29.49 28.51
C LYS A 545 -3.87 -28.64 29.55
N ASP A 546 -4.66 -27.80 30.19
CA ASP A 546 -4.40 -27.10 31.44
C ASP A 546 -3.82 -28.01 32.54
N TYR A 547 -2.83 -27.49 33.25
CA TYR A 547 -2.58 -27.88 34.64
C TYR A 547 -2.58 -26.65 35.53
N LYS A 548 -3.62 -26.57 36.37
CA LYS A 548 -3.61 -25.83 37.63
C LYS A 548 -2.62 -26.48 38.60
N ASN A 549 -1.77 -25.68 39.19
CA ASN A 549 -1.61 -25.57 40.65
C ASN A 549 -0.97 -24.23 40.99
#